data_AF-A0A2E9R2X1-F1
#
_entry.id   AF-A0A2E9R2X1-F1
#
_cell.length_a   1.000
_cell.length_b   1.000
_cell.length_c   1.000
_cell.angle_alpha   90.00
_cell.angle_beta   90.00
_cell.angle_gamma   90.00
#
_symmetry.space_group_name_H-M   'P 1'
#
loop_
_entity.id
_entity.type
_entity.pdbx_description
1 polymer ?
#
loop_
_entity_poly.entity_id
_entity_poly.type
_entity_poly.pdbx_seq_one_letter_code
_entity_poly.pdbx_strand_id
1 'polypeptide(L)'
;MWRLVSRVQRTVQNHQSRRIQSRALRTSCGEGTFTAPHRPLWRLGLQKPNTPKYIRTNTMANLKEIVLTEEVRPKLIRDCATVLNEEVNKKKGVKGLMIKGGFKVIRKLENGRMIERAIDFLLDEFVEELDAYYQSYLQEDEASRPTFSMYIQQRENEVTESLLSVTDRRRQRASNKVLIATYDKLRGVAAKNVKEGVPAVGRLMQKYAFELNT
;
A
#
# COMPACT_ATOMS: atom_id res chain seq x y z
N MET A 1 15.37 4.07 -21.12
CA MET A 1 14.26 3.10 -20.97
C MET A 1 13.34 3.42 -19.78
N TRP A 2 13.86 3.62 -18.56
CA TRP A 2 13.07 4.09 -17.41
C TRP A 2 12.47 5.50 -17.57
N ARG A 3 13.10 6.38 -18.37
CA ARG A 3 12.60 7.74 -18.65
C ARG A 3 11.30 7.82 -19.47
N LEU A 4 10.89 6.75 -20.14
CA LEU A 4 9.63 6.67 -20.91
C LEU A 4 8.45 6.26 -20.01
N VAL A 5 8.67 5.32 -19.09
CA VAL A 5 7.66 4.92 -18.08
C VAL A 5 7.41 6.05 -17.09
N SER A 6 8.46 6.77 -16.66
CA SER A 6 8.33 7.97 -15.81
C SER A 6 7.60 9.15 -16.48
N ARG A 7 7.41 9.11 -17.81
CA ARG A 7 6.69 10.15 -18.56
C ARG A 7 5.18 9.88 -18.57
N VAL A 8 4.78 8.60 -18.65
CA VAL A 8 3.38 8.17 -18.61
C VAL A 8 2.77 8.32 -17.22
N GLN A 9 3.52 8.01 -16.16
CA GLN A 9 3.05 8.18 -14.77
C GLN A 9 2.86 9.66 -14.39
N ARG A 10 3.71 10.55 -14.92
CA ARG A 10 3.59 12.00 -14.71
C ARG A 10 2.33 12.60 -15.33
N THR A 11 1.87 12.07 -16.47
CA THR A 11 0.62 12.49 -17.12
C THR A 11 -0.63 12.12 -16.32
N VAL A 12 -0.63 10.98 -15.63
CA VAL A 12 -1.78 10.54 -14.81
C VAL A 12 -1.91 11.38 -13.53
N GLN A 13 -0.79 11.69 -12.88
CA GLN A 13 -0.76 12.49 -11.64
C GLN A 13 -1.11 13.97 -11.88
N ASN A 14 -0.76 14.50 -13.07
CA ASN A 14 -1.13 15.86 -13.47
C ASN A 14 -2.63 15.99 -13.83
N HIS A 15 -3.28 14.89 -14.23
CA HIS A 15 -4.71 14.88 -14.56
C HIS A 15 -5.61 14.87 -13.32
N GLN A 16 -5.15 14.27 -12.22
CA GLN A 16 -5.83 14.29 -10.92
C GLN A 16 -5.78 15.67 -10.25
N SER A 17 -4.63 16.36 -10.34
CA SER A 17 -4.47 17.72 -9.80
C SER A 17 -5.41 18.75 -10.46
N ARG A 18 -5.70 18.59 -11.76
CA ARG A 18 -6.60 19.49 -12.50
C ARG A 18 -8.08 19.32 -12.12
N ARG A 19 -8.52 18.11 -11.74
CA ARG A 19 -9.92 17.87 -11.32
C ARG A 19 -10.23 18.45 -9.94
N ILE A 20 -9.24 18.49 -9.05
CA ILE A 20 -9.39 19.04 -7.69
C ILE A 20 -9.46 20.58 -7.74
N GLN A 21 -8.65 21.24 -8.58
CA GLN A 21 -8.68 22.70 -8.70
C GLN A 21 -9.95 23.24 -9.38
N SER A 22 -10.57 22.50 -10.30
CA SER A 22 -11.82 22.92 -10.95
C SER A 22 -13.07 22.90 -10.04
N ARG A 23 -12.99 22.26 -8.85
CA ARG A 23 -14.10 22.23 -7.87
C ARG A 23 -14.00 23.34 -6.82
N ALA A 24 -12.86 24.03 -6.73
CA ALA A 24 -12.59 25.04 -5.71
C ALA A 24 -12.97 26.49 -6.11
N LEU A 25 -13.52 26.72 -7.31
CA LEU A 25 -13.85 28.06 -7.81
C LEU A 25 -15.36 28.38 -7.86
N ARG A 26 -16.20 27.63 -7.14
CA ARG A 26 -17.65 27.92 -7.06
C ARG A 26 -18.16 27.92 -5.62
N THR A 27 -17.64 28.83 -4.82
CA THR A 27 -18.31 29.39 -3.64
C THR A 27 -17.67 30.75 -3.33
N SER A 28 -18.10 31.78 -4.03
CA SER A 28 -17.95 33.17 -3.60
C SER A 28 -19.35 33.74 -3.50
N CYS A 29 -19.84 33.89 -2.27
CA CYS A 29 -21.07 34.61 -1.98
C CYS A 29 -20.92 35.28 -0.60
N GLY A 30 -20.83 36.61 -0.63
CA GLY A 30 -21.37 37.50 0.40
C GLY A 30 -20.60 37.62 1.72
N GLU A 31 -19.77 38.65 1.81
CA GLU A 31 -19.35 39.25 3.08
C GLU A 31 -20.55 39.84 3.82
N GLY A 32 -20.67 39.51 5.11
CA GLY A 32 -21.58 40.16 6.05
C GLY A 32 -20.97 40.09 7.44
N THR A 33 -20.46 41.22 7.92
CA THR A 33 -19.88 41.36 9.26
C THR A 33 -20.98 41.30 10.32
N PHE A 34 -21.13 40.16 11.01
CA PHE A 34 -21.98 40.03 12.19
C PHE A 34 -21.09 39.96 13.44
N THR A 35 -20.88 41.11 14.09
CA THR A 35 -20.30 41.17 15.42
C THR A 35 -21.38 40.89 16.46
N ALA A 36 -21.32 39.75 17.14
CA ALA A 36 -22.12 39.51 18.35
C ALA A 36 -21.23 38.91 19.45
N PRO A 37 -21.12 39.54 20.63
CA PRO A 37 -20.48 38.96 21.78
C PRO A 37 -21.54 38.27 22.63
N HIS A 38 -21.66 36.94 22.60
CA HIS A 38 -22.55 36.27 23.56
C HIS A 38 -22.01 34.94 24.06
N ARG A 39 -21.99 34.87 25.39
CA ARG A 39 -21.65 33.72 26.23
C ARG A 39 -22.36 32.45 25.73
N PRO A 40 -21.69 31.29 25.68
CA PRO A 40 -22.29 30.10 25.11
C PRO A 40 -23.45 29.60 26.01
N LEU A 41 -24.63 29.44 25.40
CA LEU A 41 -25.93 29.19 26.04
C LEU A 41 -26.11 27.79 26.66
N TRP A 42 -25.07 26.95 26.73
CA TRP A 42 -25.17 25.60 27.31
C TRP A 42 -25.26 25.56 28.85
N ARG A 43 -25.27 26.72 29.52
CA ARG A 43 -25.34 26.86 31.00
C ARG A 43 -26.77 27.06 31.54
N LEU A 44 -27.79 26.58 30.83
CA LEU A 44 -29.21 26.64 31.25
C LEU A 44 -29.88 25.26 31.34
N GLY A 45 -29.12 24.20 31.61
CA GLY A 45 -29.70 22.87 31.85
C GLY A 45 -30.29 22.19 30.60
N LEU A 46 -30.06 22.75 29.41
CA LEU A 46 -30.32 22.07 28.15
C LEU A 46 -29.13 21.17 27.81
N GLN A 47 -29.42 19.89 27.55
CA GLN A 47 -28.44 18.87 27.12
C GLN A 47 -27.53 19.47 26.04
N LYS A 48 -26.20 19.36 26.22
CA LYS A 48 -25.22 19.75 25.19
C LYS A 48 -25.69 19.22 23.84
N PRO A 49 -25.62 20.00 22.74
CA PRO A 49 -25.94 19.47 21.42
C PRO A 49 -25.12 18.20 21.23
N ASN A 50 -25.82 17.11 20.94
CA ASN A 50 -25.20 15.81 20.73
C ASN A 50 -24.34 15.97 19.49
N THR A 51 -23.04 16.28 19.69
CA THR A 51 -22.09 16.28 18.58
C THR A 51 -22.21 14.91 17.96
N PRO A 52 -22.59 14.79 16.68
CA PRO A 52 -22.65 13.48 16.05
C PRO A 52 -21.24 12.90 16.20
N LYS A 53 -21.09 11.89 17.07
CA LYS A 53 -19.95 10.99 17.01
C LYS A 53 -19.99 10.52 15.57
N TYR A 54 -18.98 10.90 14.79
CA TYR A 54 -18.87 10.55 13.39
C TYR A 54 -19.21 9.06 13.31
N ILE A 55 -20.38 8.74 12.77
CA ILE A 55 -20.75 7.36 12.52
C ILE A 55 -19.73 6.96 11.47
N ARG A 56 -18.69 6.22 11.89
CA ARG A 56 -17.85 5.49 10.95
C ARG A 56 -18.79 4.44 10.36
N THR A 57 -19.56 4.86 9.36
CA THR A 57 -20.27 3.94 8.49
C THR A 57 -19.18 3.06 7.92
N ASN A 58 -19.15 1.81 8.39
CA ASN A 58 -18.22 0.77 7.98
C ASN A 58 -18.60 0.30 6.57
N THR A 59 -18.63 1.23 5.61
CA THR A 59 -18.91 0.96 4.21
C THR A 59 -17.66 0.32 3.63
N MET A 60 -17.43 -0.96 3.93
CA MET A 60 -16.44 -1.90 3.36
C MET A 60 -15.33 -1.21 2.56
N ALA A 61 -14.51 -0.39 3.21
CA ALA A 61 -13.43 0.30 2.52
C ALA A 61 -12.51 -0.78 1.95
N ASN A 62 -12.29 -0.77 0.64
CA ASN A 62 -11.38 -1.73 0.03
C ASN A 62 -9.95 -1.45 0.55
N LEU A 63 -9.09 -2.47 0.52
CA LEU A 63 -7.73 -2.36 1.06
C LEU A 63 -6.96 -1.20 0.40
N LYS A 64 -7.22 -0.95 -0.89
CA LYS A 64 -6.63 0.16 -1.65
C LYS A 64 -6.95 1.53 -1.04
N GLU A 65 -8.22 1.79 -0.73
CA GLU A 65 -8.68 3.05 -0.12
C GLU A 65 -8.07 3.30 1.25
N ILE A 66 -7.66 2.24 1.95
CA ILE A 66 -7.04 2.34 3.26
C ILE A 66 -5.54 2.60 3.14
N VAL A 67 -4.83 1.78 2.36
CA VAL A 67 -3.36 1.74 2.41
C VAL A 67 -2.66 2.56 1.31
N LEU A 68 -3.40 3.02 0.30
CA LEU A 68 -2.85 3.82 -0.82
C LEU A 68 -3.15 5.32 -0.72
N THR A 69 -3.61 5.81 0.44
CA THR A 69 -3.81 7.25 0.66
C THR A 69 -2.49 8.01 0.61
N GLU A 70 -2.54 9.31 0.30
CA GLU A 70 -1.35 10.18 0.26
C GLU A 70 -0.58 10.22 1.58
N GLU A 71 -1.27 10.02 2.71
CA GLU A 71 -0.64 9.98 4.03
C GLU A 71 0.00 8.61 4.35
N VAL A 72 -0.68 7.52 4.00
CA VAL A 72 -0.28 6.16 4.36
C VAL A 72 0.77 5.60 3.41
N ARG A 73 0.59 5.80 2.11
CA ARG A 73 1.43 5.21 1.06
C ARG A 73 2.93 5.43 1.28
N PRO A 74 3.43 6.65 1.59
CA PRO A 74 4.85 6.87 1.81
C PRO A 74 5.39 6.14 3.05
N LYS A 75 4.56 5.97 4.09
CA LYS A 75 4.92 5.21 5.31
C LYS A 75 5.00 3.73 4.99
N LEU A 76 4.00 3.20 4.27
CA LEU A 76 3.96 1.82 3.83
C LEU A 76 5.15 1.45 2.94
N ILE A 77 5.52 2.29 1.96
CA ILE A 77 6.69 2.03 1.10
C ILE A 77 7.98 1.88 1.92
N ARG A 78 8.19 2.76 2.92
CA ARG A 78 9.36 2.69 3.80
C ARG A 78 9.36 1.41 4.65
N ASP A 79 8.21 1.05 5.20
CA ASP A 79 8.09 -0.18 6.00
C ASP A 79 8.27 -1.44 5.14
N CYS A 80 7.77 -1.45 3.90
CA CYS A 80 8.04 -2.51 2.93
C CYS A 80 9.54 -2.64 2.61
N ALA A 81 10.25 -1.51 2.45
CA ALA A 81 11.70 -1.53 2.21
C ALA A 81 12.47 -2.10 3.41
N THR A 82 12.04 -1.76 4.62
CA THR A 82 12.58 -2.33 5.88
C THR A 82 12.35 -3.85 5.92
N VAL A 83 11.13 -4.31 5.67
CA VAL A 83 10.80 -5.74 5.62
C VAL A 83 11.65 -6.47 4.58
N LEU A 84 11.79 -5.93 3.37
CA LEU A 84 12.61 -6.54 2.33
C LEU A 84 14.08 -6.68 2.76
N ASN A 85 14.63 -5.65 3.42
CA ASN A 85 15.98 -5.68 3.97
C ASN A 85 16.12 -6.76 5.09
N GLU A 86 15.15 -6.87 5.98
CA GLU A 86 15.12 -7.92 7.01
C GLU A 86 15.07 -9.33 6.40
N GLU A 87 14.20 -9.56 5.43
CA GLU A 87 14.07 -10.86 4.77
C GLU A 87 15.34 -11.26 4.00
N VAL A 88 16.00 -10.31 3.33
CA VAL A 88 17.31 -10.54 2.72
C VAL A 88 18.37 -10.85 3.78
N ASN A 89 18.36 -10.15 4.92
CA ASN A 89 19.32 -10.37 6.01
C ASN A 89 19.15 -11.73 6.68
N LYS A 90 17.94 -12.28 6.73
CA LYS A 90 17.66 -13.63 7.24
C LYS A 90 18.21 -14.76 6.37
N LYS A 91 18.54 -14.51 5.09
CA LYS A 91 19.04 -15.57 4.19
C LYS A 91 20.38 -16.12 4.65
N LYS A 92 20.48 -17.45 4.77
CA LYS A 92 21.69 -18.17 5.22
C LYS A 92 22.35 -18.94 4.07
N GLY A 93 23.59 -19.38 4.28
CA GLY A 93 24.37 -20.19 3.33
C GLY A 93 24.89 -19.42 2.12
N VAL A 94 25.59 -20.14 1.23
CA VAL A 94 26.26 -19.56 0.05
C VAL A 94 25.29 -18.80 -0.87
N LYS A 95 24.10 -19.37 -1.13
CA LYS A 95 23.03 -18.71 -1.90
C LYS A 95 22.52 -17.45 -1.20
N GLY A 96 22.40 -17.47 0.13
CA GLY A 96 22.00 -16.29 0.92
C GLY A 96 23.02 -15.16 0.84
N LEU A 97 24.31 -15.48 0.82
CA LEU A 97 25.38 -14.48 0.66
C LEU A 97 25.31 -13.81 -0.72
N MET A 98 25.02 -14.58 -1.77
CA MET A 98 24.80 -14.05 -3.12
C MET A 98 23.59 -13.11 -3.18
N ILE A 99 22.46 -13.49 -2.57
CA ILE A 99 21.25 -12.65 -2.49
C ILE A 99 21.55 -11.34 -1.76
N LYS A 100 22.21 -11.41 -0.60
CA LYS A 100 22.62 -10.23 0.19
C LYS A 100 23.53 -9.30 -0.60
N GLY A 101 24.52 -9.87 -1.30
CA GLY A 101 25.44 -9.13 -2.16
C GLY A 101 24.71 -8.38 -3.27
N GLY A 102 23.87 -9.08 -4.04
CA GLY A 102 23.07 -8.48 -5.11
C GLY A 102 22.14 -7.38 -4.59
N PHE A 103 21.43 -7.63 -3.48
CA PHE A 103 20.55 -6.65 -2.86
C PHE A 103 21.30 -5.39 -2.41
N LYS A 104 22.49 -5.53 -1.81
CA LYS A 104 23.33 -4.40 -1.39
C LYS A 104 23.76 -3.53 -2.57
N VAL A 105 24.03 -4.14 -3.73
CA VAL A 105 24.33 -3.39 -4.97
C VAL A 105 23.09 -2.63 -5.45
N ILE A 106 21.94 -3.30 -5.57
CA ILE A 106 20.68 -2.66 -6.02
C ILE A 106 20.31 -1.49 -5.10
N ARG A 107 20.44 -1.66 -3.79
CA ARG A 107 20.17 -0.62 -2.80
C ARG A 107 21.02 0.63 -3.01
N LYS A 108 22.27 0.51 -3.48
CA LYS A 108 23.15 1.66 -3.73
C LYS A 108 22.81 2.42 -5.03
N LEU A 109 22.03 1.82 -5.92
CA LEU A 109 21.61 2.49 -7.15
C LEU A 109 20.66 3.65 -6.84
N GLU A 110 20.57 4.58 -7.78
CA GLU A 110 19.65 5.72 -7.72
C GLU A 110 19.73 6.53 -6.41
N ASN A 111 20.95 6.69 -5.88
CA ASN A 111 21.25 7.39 -4.63
C ASN A 111 20.52 6.78 -3.42
N GLY A 112 20.43 5.45 -3.36
CA GLY A 112 19.83 4.78 -2.20
C GLY A 112 18.32 4.52 -2.31
N ARG A 113 17.67 4.91 -3.41
CA ARG A 113 16.20 4.94 -3.54
C ARG A 113 15.61 3.94 -4.54
N MET A 114 16.43 3.07 -5.10
CA MET A 114 15.99 2.11 -6.12
C MET A 114 14.92 1.15 -5.58
N ILE A 115 15.05 0.72 -4.32
CA ILE A 115 14.13 -0.25 -3.69
C ILE A 115 12.75 0.38 -3.47
N GLU A 116 12.72 1.57 -2.88
CA GLU A 116 11.49 2.32 -2.60
C GLU A 116 10.73 2.63 -3.89
N ARG A 117 11.44 3.00 -4.97
CA ARG A 117 10.82 3.21 -6.28
C ARG A 117 10.27 1.93 -6.89
N ALA A 118 11.00 0.82 -6.76
CA ALA A 118 10.52 -0.46 -7.25
C ALA A 118 9.25 -0.91 -6.50
N ILE A 119 9.22 -0.71 -5.17
CA ILE A 119 8.04 -0.96 -4.34
C ILE A 119 6.90 -0.06 -4.77
N ASP A 120 7.10 1.27 -4.80
CA ASP A 120 6.09 2.24 -5.21
C ASP A 120 5.49 1.92 -6.58
N PHE A 121 6.35 1.51 -7.53
CA PHE A 121 5.93 1.12 -8.86
C PHE A 121 5.07 -0.14 -8.88
N LEU A 122 5.27 -1.10 -7.96
CA LEU A 122 4.52 -2.37 -7.91
C LEU A 122 3.32 -2.33 -6.94
N LEU A 123 3.30 -1.36 -6.02
CA LEU A 123 2.45 -1.38 -4.84
C LEU A 123 0.96 -1.46 -5.18
N ASP A 124 0.50 -0.70 -6.18
CA ASP A 124 -0.91 -0.65 -6.55
C ASP A 124 -1.44 -2.03 -6.97
N GLU A 125 -0.68 -2.72 -7.82
CA GLU A 125 -1.03 -4.05 -8.32
C GLU A 125 -0.90 -5.11 -7.22
N PHE A 126 0.09 -4.99 -6.31
CA PHE A 126 0.17 -5.89 -5.15
C PHE A 126 -1.00 -5.72 -4.19
N VAL A 127 -1.39 -4.48 -3.89
CA VAL A 127 -2.53 -4.22 -3.01
C VAL A 127 -3.83 -4.67 -3.66
N GLU A 128 -3.95 -4.63 -4.99
CA GLU A 128 -5.07 -5.21 -5.72
C GLU A 128 -5.20 -6.72 -5.52
N GLU A 129 -4.10 -7.46 -5.66
CA GLU A 129 -4.10 -8.91 -5.40
C GLU A 129 -4.44 -9.22 -3.94
N LEU A 130 -3.93 -8.42 -2.99
CA LEU A 130 -4.18 -8.59 -1.56
C LEU A 130 -5.60 -8.22 -1.15
N ASP A 131 -6.26 -7.32 -1.89
CA ASP A 131 -7.63 -6.89 -1.60
C ASP A 131 -8.61 -8.07 -1.67
N ALA A 132 -8.43 -9.01 -2.60
CA ALA A 132 -9.28 -10.21 -2.66
C ALA A 132 -9.22 -11.04 -1.36
N TYR A 133 -8.03 -11.19 -0.78
CA TYR A 133 -7.86 -11.88 0.51
C TYR A 133 -8.43 -11.06 1.67
N TYR A 134 -8.30 -9.74 1.62
CA TYR A 134 -8.87 -8.82 2.60
C TYR A 134 -10.40 -8.88 2.59
N GLN A 135 -11.04 -8.84 1.42
CA GLN A 135 -12.49 -8.95 1.30
C GLN A 135 -12.99 -10.30 1.83
N SER A 136 -12.35 -11.41 1.45
CA SER A 136 -12.70 -12.74 1.97
C SER A 136 -12.52 -12.82 3.49
N TYR A 137 -11.44 -12.23 4.02
CA TYR A 137 -11.22 -12.14 5.46
C TYR A 137 -12.32 -11.37 6.21
N LEU A 138 -12.88 -10.31 5.61
CA LEU A 138 -13.97 -9.55 6.21
C LEU A 138 -15.31 -10.33 6.22
N GLN A 139 -15.45 -11.38 5.42
CA GLN A 139 -16.62 -12.27 5.44
C GLN A 139 -16.53 -13.38 6.49
N GLU A 140 -15.36 -13.60 7.09
CA GLU A 140 -15.18 -14.55 8.18
C GLU A 140 -15.94 -14.08 9.43
N ASP A 141 -16.46 -15.03 10.22
CA ASP A 141 -17.15 -14.72 11.48
C ASP A 141 -16.23 -13.95 12.43
N GLU A 142 -16.64 -12.74 12.81
CA GLU A 142 -15.85 -11.85 13.65
C GLU A 142 -15.52 -12.46 15.02
N ALA A 143 -16.37 -13.31 15.56
CA ALA A 143 -16.14 -13.95 16.87
C ALA A 143 -15.01 -15.00 16.84
N SER A 144 -14.73 -15.57 15.66
CA SER A 144 -13.79 -16.69 15.50
C SER A 144 -12.66 -16.42 14.50
N ARG A 145 -12.69 -15.29 13.78
CA ARG A 145 -11.66 -14.97 12.77
C ARG A 145 -10.28 -14.74 13.40
N PRO A 146 -9.21 -15.27 12.81
CA PRO A 146 -7.85 -14.98 13.25
C PRO A 146 -7.47 -13.54 12.90
N THR A 147 -6.24 -13.11 13.24
CA THR A 147 -5.70 -11.85 12.69
C THR A 147 -5.52 -11.96 11.17
N PHE A 148 -5.59 -10.85 10.44
CA PHE A 148 -5.38 -10.85 8.99
C PHE A 148 -4.02 -11.44 8.60
N SER A 149 -2.99 -11.16 9.40
CA SER A 149 -1.67 -11.75 9.20
C SER A 149 -1.68 -13.28 9.26
N MET A 150 -2.41 -13.87 10.23
CA MET A 150 -2.54 -15.33 10.34
C MET A 150 -3.38 -15.91 9.20
N TYR A 151 -4.46 -15.21 8.82
CA TYR A 151 -5.32 -15.60 7.70
C TYR A 151 -4.53 -15.72 6.38
N ILE A 152 -3.72 -14.70 6.05
CA ILE A 152 -2.85 -14.74 4.87
C ILE A 152 -1.77 -15.82 4.98
N GLN A 153 -1.21 -16.03 6.17
CA GLN A 153 -0.17 -17.05 6.38
C GLN A 153 -0.70 -18.47 6.13
N GLN A 154 -1.94 -18.77 6.52
CA GLN A 154 -2.58 -20.05 6.22
C GLN A 154 -2.77 -20.27 4.71
N ARG A 155 -2.78 -19.19 3.92
CA ARG A 155 -2.93 -19.17 2.45
C ARG A 155 -1.63 -18.81 1.74
N GLU A 156 -0.49 -19.05 2.37
CA GLU A 156 0.82 -18.57 1.89
C GLU A 156 1.13 -18.95 0.43
N ASN A 157 0.71 -20.13 -0.03
CA ASN A 157 0.93 -20.55 -1.41
C ASN A 157 0.12 -19.71 -2.41
N GLU A 158 -1.18 -19.51 -2.15
CA GLU A 158 -2.08 -18.73 -2.99
C GLU A 158 -1.65 -17.27 -3.05
N VAL A 159 -1.31 -16.70 -1.89
CA VAL A 159 -0.84 -15.32 -1.77
C VAL A 159 0.49 -15.14 -2.49
N THR A 160 1.41 -16.11 -2.38
CA THR A 160 2.70 -16.09 -3.09
C THR A 160 2.50 -16.03 -4.59
N GLU A 161 1.66 -16.91 -5.16
CA GLU A 161 1.41 -16.92 -6.60
C GLU A 161 0.67 -15.66 -7.05
N SER A 162 -0.27 -15.15 -6.26
CA SER A 162 -0.97 -13.90 -6.56
C SER A 162 -0.01 -12.72 -6.65
N LEU A 163 0.91 -12.58 -5.68
CA LEU A 163 1.95 -11.55 -5.71
C LEU A 163 2.90 -11.75 -6.90
N LEU A 164 3.35 -12.97 -7.18
CA LEU A 164 4.24 -13.21 -8.32
C LEU A 164 3.57 -12.91 -9.65
N SER A 165 2.26 -13.16 -9.76
CA SER A 165 1.46 -12.89 -10.97
C SER A 165 1.53 -11.44 -11.41
N VAL A 166 1.64 -10.47 -10.48
CA VAL A 166 1.86 -9.04 -10.80
C VAL A 166 3.13 -8.86 -11.64
N THR A 167 4.22 -9.50 -11.20
CA THR A 167 5.49 -9.42 -11.91
C THR A 167 5.49 -10.25 -13.20
N ASP A 168 4.77 -11.38 -13.23
CA ASP A 168 4.58 -12.21 -14.42
C ASP A 168 3.81 -11.41 -15.51
N ARG A 169 2.74 -10.68 -15.16
CA ARG A 169 2.01 -9.79 -16.08
C ARG A 169 2.89 -8.69 -16.66
N ARG A 170 3.78 -8.10 -15.84
CA ARG A 170 4.74 -7.10 -16.33
C ARG A 170 5.76 -7.69 -17.27
N ARG A 171 6.25 -8.89 -16.97
CA ARG A 171 7.09 -9.67 -17.87
C ARG A 171 6.38 -9.95 -19.20
N GLN A 172 5.10 -10.29 -19.21
CA GLN A 172 4.35 -10.52 -20.46
C GLN A 172 4.25 -9.26 -21.33
N ARG A 173 4.18 -8.08 -20.72
CA ARG A 173 4.14 -6.78 -21.41
C ARG A 173 5.53 -6.28 -21.84
N ALA A 174 6.61 -6.90 -21.40
CA ALA A 174 7.97 -6.51 -21.76
C ALA A 174 8.32 -6.99 -23.18
N SER A 175 8.90 -6.11 -24.00
CA SER A 175 9.42 -6.45 -25.33
C SER A 175 10.93 -6.67 -25.36
N ASN A 176 11.65 -6.26 -24.30
CA ASN A 176 13.10 -6.39 -24.22
C ASN A 176 13.47 -7.85 -23.85
N LYS A 177 14.05 -8.57 -24.82
CA LYS A 177 14.47 -9.98 -24.67
C LYS A 177 15.42 -10.23 -23.49
N VAL A 178 16.29 -9.26 -23.17
CA VAL A 178 17.21 -9.37 -22.03
C VAL A 178 16.43 -9.30 -20.73
N LEU A 179 15.53 -8.32 -20.57
CA LEU A 179 14.70 -8.19 -19.36
C LEU A 179 13.84 -9.43 -19.13
N ILE A 180 13.27 -9.95 -20.22
CA ILE A 180 12.51 -11.21 -20.24
C ILE A 180 13.35 -12.36 -19.70
N ALA A 181 14.50 -12.63 -20.32
CA ALA A 181 15.35 -13.75 -19.94
C ALA A 181 15.92 -13.61 -18.52
N THR A 182 16.23 -12.39 -18.08
CA THR A 182 16.66 -12.12 -16.71
C THR A 182 15.53 -12.43 -15.71
N TYR A 183 14.31 -11.99 -15.99
CA TYR A 183 13.15 -12.28 -15.14
C TYR A 183 12.88 -13.78 -15.06
N ASP A 184 12.81 -14.48 -16.19
CA ASP A 184 12.46 -15.90 -16.25
C ASP A 184 13.43 -16.75 -15.40
N LYS A 185 14.72 -16.40 -15.38
CA LYS A 185 15.73 -17.03 -14.49
C LYS A 185 15.50 -16.74 -13.02
N LEU A 186 15.14 -15.50 -12.68
CA LEU A 186 14.90 -15.08 -11.29
C LEU A 186 13.60 -15.66 -10.74
N ARG A 187 12.57 -15.81 -11.56
CA ARG A 187 11.24 -16.32 -11.17
C ARG A 187 11.33 -17.70 -10.51
N GLY A 188 12.19 -18.58 -11.04
CA GLY A 188 12.40 -19.93 -10.50
C GLY A 188 12.93 -19.96 -9.06
N VAL A 189 13.61 -18.90 -8.61
CA VAL A 189 14.10 -18.77 -7.22
C VAL A 189 13.31 -17.76 -6.40
N ALA A 190 12.51 -16.91 -7.05
CA ALA A 190 11.73 -15.87 -6.39
C ALA A 190 10.61 -16.46 -5.54
N ALA A 191 9.92 -17.50 -6.03
CA ALA A 191 8.74 -18.07 -5.35
C ALA A 191 9.01 -18.45 -3.89
N LYS A 192 10.09 -19.21 -3.65
CA LYS A 192 10.51 -19.56 -2.29
C LYS A 192 10.78 -18.33 -1.42
N ASN A 193 11.45 -17.32 -1.96
CA ASN A 193 11.81 -16.12 -1.21
C ASN A 193 10.59 -15.24 -0.89
N VAL A 194 9.65 -15.13 -1.83
CA VAL A 194 8.38 -14.41 -1.64
C VAL A 194 7.53 -15.13 -0.60
N LYS A 195 7.41 -16.46 -0.72
CA LYS A 195 6.69 -17.30 0.25
C LYS A 195 7.18 -17.10 1.67
N GLU A 196 8.49 -17.16 1.89
CA GLU A 196 9.10 -16.90 3.21
C GLU A 196 8.79 -15.48 3.75
N GLY A 197 8.54 -14.52 2.86
CA GLY A 197 8.18 -13.13 3.22
C GLY A 197 6.69 -12.90 3.46
N VAL A 198 5.79 -13.82 3.07
CA VAL A 198 4.34 -13.65 3.22
C VAL A 198 3.91 -13.30 4.65
N PRO A 199 4.44 -13.94 5.71
CA PRO A 199 4.08 -13.56 7.08
C PRO A 199 4.43 -12.10 7.41
N ALA A 200 5.52 -11.56 6.85
CA ALA A 200 5.89 -10.16 7.06
C ALA A 200 4.97 -9.19 6.30
N VAL A 201 4.54 -9.56 5.09
CA VAL A 201 3.53 -8.81 4.33
C VAL A 201 2.20 -8.78 5.09
N GLY A 202 1.76 -9.93 5.63
CA GLY A 202 0.55 -10.01 6.45
C GLY A 202 0.59 -9.08 7.66
N ARG A 203 1.73 -9.00 8.37
CA ARG A 203 1.91 -8.06 9.50
C ARG A 203 1.86 -6.60 9.07
N LEU A 204 2.45 -6.23 7.92
CA LEU A 204 2.35 -4.86 7.41
C LEU A 204 0.91 -4.49 7.10
N MET A 205 0.18 -5.37 6.40
CA MET A 205 -1.22 -5.10 6.07
C MET A 205 -2.09 -5.05 7.32
N GLN A 206 -1.86 -5.93 8.30
CA GLN A 206 -2.53 -5.88 9.61
C GLN A 206 -2.35 -4.50 10.27
N LYS A 207 -1.10 -4.03 10.37
CA LYS A 207 -0.76 -2.72 10.94
C LYS A 207 -1.48 -1.57 10.24
N TYR A 208 -1.38 -1.51 8.91
CA TYR A 208 -1.90 -0.39 8.13
C TYR A 208 -3.41 -0.41 7.91
N ALA A 209 -4.04 -1.58 7.88
CA ALA A 209 -5.48 -1.68 7.64
C ALA A 209 -6.30 -1.61 8.94
N PHE A 210 -5.79 -2.18 10.04
CA PHE A 210 -6.58 -2.36 11.26
C PHE A 210 -6.06 -1.57 12.47
N GLU A 211 -4.75 -1.42 12.66
CA GLU A 211 -4.20 -0.85 13.90
C GLU A 211 -4.00 0.67 13.83
N LEU A 212 -3.55 1.20 12.70
CA LEU A 212 -3.27 2.63 12.53
C LEU A 212 -4.51 3.47 12.20
N ASN A 213 -5.62 2.84 11.85
CA ASN A 213 -6.87 3.53 11.53
C ASN A 213 -7.90 3.47 12.66
N THR A 214 -7.59 2.86 13.79
CA THR A 214 -8.40 2.88 15.02
C THR A 214 -8.11 4.13 15.83
#